data_AF-A0A522XJV7-F1
#
_entry.id   AF-A0A522XJV7-F1
#
_cell.length_a   1.000
_cell.length_b   1.000
_cell.length_c   1.000
_cell.angle_alpha   90.00
_cell.angle_beta   90.00
_cell.angle_gamma   90.00
#
_symmetry.space_group_name_H-M   'P 1'
#
loop_
_entity.id
_entity.type
_entity.pdbx_description
1 polymer ?
#
loop_
_entity_poly.entity_id
_entity_poly.type
_entity_poly.pdbx_seq_one_letter_code
_entity_poly.pdbx_strand_id
1 'polypeptide(L)'
;MYLVTGATGSIGKRIVRRLRDRDLPVRAFVRLSSSYAELEQRGAEIFIGDLAQERDIRKACRDVRYIISAHGSDGGQAQAIDYRANIDLMDFGQENRVEQFVYVSVLGTERGYQDSPVFKAKREVENALQKSELTYTILRPSGFASNLLPLAERFRDTGLYFAIGDLKNRSSILSPDDLAEIAIQATEREAARNQIFAVGGPEILNRDDIPKIFGRVFQKDPFVVNLPLSVLDGVRSAVGFINPELQRSLGTLRILLANEFFCTSEEIHRLESVFDIQMESLESFLRRYLVNS
;
A
#
# COMPACT_ATOMS: atom_id res chain seq x y z
N MET A 1 16.83 15.51 3.81
CA MET A 1 16.08 15.31 2.54
C MET A 1 15.47 13.92 2.54
N TYR A 2 14.18 13.81 2.26
CA TYR A 2 13.48 12.53 2.03
C TYR A 2 13.43 12.24 0.53
N LEU A 3 13.64 11.00 0.11
CA LEU A 3 13.27 10.52 -1.22
C LEU A 3 12.03 9.63 -1.09
N VAL A 4 10.95 10.00 -1.79
CA VAL A 4 9.72 9.20 -1.86
C VAL A 4 9.55 8.67 -3.27
N THR A 5 9.56 7.35 -3.43
CA THR A 5 9.20 6.70 -4.70
C THR A 5 7.75 6.26 -4.68
N GLY A 6 7.11 6.20 -5.86
CA GLY A 6 5.66 6.04 -5.94
C GLY A 6 4.92 7.29 -5.45
N ALA A 7 5.56 8.46 -5.56
CA ALA A 7 5.10 9.72 -4.98
C ALA A 7 3.72 10.17 -5.49
N THR A 8 3.30 9.76 -6.68
CA THR A 8 1.95 10.05 -7.21
C THR A 8 0.92 8.97 -6.88
N GLY A 9 1.33 7.87 -6.26
CA GLY A 9 0.46 6.78 -5.82
C GLY A 9 -0.37 7.16 -4.60
N SER A 10 -1.30 6.27 -4.20
CA SER A 10 -2.22 6.53 -3.07
C SER A 10 -1.46 6.85 -1.77
N ILE A 11 -0.38 6.12 -1.48
CA ILE A 11 0.41 6.31 -0.26
C ILE A 11 1.46 7.40 -0.44
N GLY A 12 2.24 7.35 -1.51
CA GLY A 12 3.32 8.32 -1.77
C GLY A 12 2.83 9.77 -1.75
N LYS A 13 1.67 10.08 -2.34
CA LYS A 13 1.16 11.46 -2.35
C LYS A 13 0.85 11.96 -0.94
N ARG A 14 0.34 11.08 -0.08
CA ARG A 14 0.02 11.39 1.32
C ARG A 14 1.29 11.59 2.15
N ILE A 15 2.33 10.79 1.90
CA ILE A 15 3.65 10.98 2.52
C ILE A 15 4.22 12.34 2.13
N VAL A 16 4.26 12.65 0.82
CA VAL A 16 4.81 13.93 0.33
C VAL A 16 4.04 15.12 0.92
N ARG A 17 2.71 15.07 0.92
CA ARG A 17 1.86 16.10 1.54
C ARG A 17 2.23 16.34 3.01
N ARG A 18 2.25 15.29 3.82
CA ARG A 18 2.57 15.40 5.26
C ARG A 18 3.98 15.89 5.52
N LEU A 19 4.96 15.45 4.74
CA LEU A 19 6.34 15.96 4.85
C LEU A 19 6.38 17.47 4.57
N ARG A 20 5.70 17.93 3.52
CA ARG A 20 5.62 19.36 3.19
C ARG A 20 4.81 20.16 4.20
N ASP A 21 3.73 19.62 4.74
CA ASP A 21 2.95 20.26 5.81
C ASP A 21 3.78 20.43 7.10
N ARG A 22 4.89 19.68 7.26
CA ARG A 22 5.87 19.81 8.36
C ARG A 22 7.13 20.60 7.95
N ASP A 23 7.10 21.26 6.80
CA ASP A 23 8.25 21.96 6.19
C ASP A 23 9.49 21.08 5.94
N LEU A 24 9.34 19.75 5.93
CA LEU A 24 10.43 18.82 5.70
C LEU A 24 10.76 18.73 4.19
N PRO A 25 12.05 18.74 3.80
CA PRO A 25 12.45 18.67 2.41
C PRO A 25 12.22 17.26 1.86
N VAL A 26 11.47 17.17 0.75
CA VAL A 26 11.17 15.91 0.08
C VAL A 26 11.38 16.02 -1.43
N ARG A 27 12.11 15.04 -1.95
CA ARG A 27 12.22 14.71 -3.37
C ARG A 27 11.17 13.67 -3.73
N ALA A 28 10.22 14.05 -4.57
CA ALA A 28 9.20 13.18 -5.11
C ALA A 28 9.69 12.56 -6.42
N PHE A 29 9.98 11.26 -6.43
CA PHE A 29 10.30 10.52 -7.66
C PHE A 29 9.01 10.23 -8.42
N VAL A 30 8.88 10.81 -9.61
CA VAL A 30 7.68 10.72 -10.44
C VAL A 30 8.02 10.30 -11.87
N ARG A 31 7.06 9.69 -12.55
CA ARG A 31 7.14 9.48 -14.01
C ARG A 31 6.68 10.74 -14.71
N LEU A 32 7.21 11.01 -15.91
CA LEU A 32 6.82 12.16 -16.71
C LEU A 32 5.31 12.18 -17.02
N SER A 33 4.70 11.01 -17.21
CA SER A 33 3.27 10.85 -17.48
C SER A 33 2.36 10.95 -16.25
N SER A 34 2.93 11.04 -15.03
CA SER A 34 2.13 11.15 -13.81
C SER A 34 1.62 12.59 -13.61
N SER A 35 0.47 12.73 -12.94
CA SER A 35 0.00 14.03 -12.45
C SER A 35 0.68 14.36 -11.12
N TYR A 36 1.66 15.27 -11.12
CA TYR A 36 2.44 15.68 -9.93
C TYR A 36 2.34 17.17 -9.58
N ALA A 37 1.54 17.96 -10.32
CA ALA A 37 1.41 19.41 -10.12
C ALA A 37 1.06 19.80 -8.67
N GLU A 38 0.20 19.02 -8.01
CA GLU A 38 -0.17 19.26 -6.61
C GLU A 38 1.02 19.06 -5.65
N LEU A 39 1.93 18.11 -5.94
CA LEU A 39 3.13 17.89 -5.13
C LEU A 39 4.11 19.06 -5.29
N GLU A 40 4.28 19.54 -6.52
CA GLU A 40 5.12 20.69 -6.84
C GLU A 40 4.60 21.97 -6.18
N GLN A 41 3.29 22.24 -6.25
CA GLN A 41 2.65 23.38 -5.60
C GLN A 41 2.83 23.39 -4.07
N ARG A 42 2.97 22.22 -3.45
CA ARG A 42 3.29 22.07 -2.02
C ARG A 42 4.78 22.23 -1.70
N GLY A 43 5.61 22.50 -2.71
CA GLY A 43 7.05 22.70 -2.56
C GLY A 43 7.86 21.42 -2.48
N ALA A 44 7.35 20.29 -3.00
CA ALA A 44 8.17 19.10 -3.18
C ALA A 44 9.17 19.30 -4.33
N GLU A 45 10.40 18.83 -4.16
CA GLU A 45 11.37 18.76 -5.25
C GLU A 45 10.96 17.63 -6.20
N ILE A 46 10.56 17.96 -7.42
CA ILE A 46 10.12 16.96 -8.40
C ILE A 46 11.34 16.36 -9.09
N PHE A 47 11.55 15.07 -8.92
CA PHE A 47 12.53 14.30 -9.69
C PHE A 47 11.80 13.45 -10.72
N ILE A 48 11.87 13.85 -11.98
CA ILE A 48 11.29 13.11 -13.10
C ILE A 48 12.28 12.04 -13.55
N GLY A 49 11.87 10.77 -13.50
CA GLY A 49 12.69 9.65 -13.95
C GLY A 49 11.89 8.37 -14.14
N ASP A 50 12.58 7.30 -14.51
CA ASP A 50 12.00 5.96 -14.61
C ASP A 50 12.66 5.00 -13.61
N LEU A 51 11.84 4.36 -12.76
CA LEU A 51 12.30 3.36 -11.80
C LEU A 51 12.80 2.07 -12.48
N ALA A 52 12.52 1.86 -13.77
CA ALA A 52 13.16 0.79 -14.53
C ALA A 52 14.60 1.14 -14.96
N GLN A 53 15.06 2.37 -14.73
CA GLN A 53 16.38 2.85 -15.14
C GLN A 53 17.28 3.10 -13.92
N GLU A 54 18.27 2.24 -13.70
CA GLU A 54 19.26 2.35 -12.61
C GLU A 54 19.87 3.76 -12.52
N ARG A 55 20.21 4.36 -13.67
CA ARG A 55 20.82 5.69 -13.74
C ARG A 55 19.96 6.79 -13.13
N ASP A 56 18.63 6.68 -13.22
CA ASP A 56 17.69 7.67 -12.71
C ASP A 56 17.55 7.48 -11.20
N ILE A 57 17.49 6.24 -10.72
CA ILE A 57 17.52 5.90 -9.28
C ILE A 57 18.81 6.41 -8.64
N ARG A 58 19.98 6.13 -9.25
CA ARG A 58 21.28 6.60 -8.76
C ARG A 58 21.33 8.11 -8.59
N LYS A 59 20.78 8.86 -9.54
CA LYS A 59 20.69 10.33 -9.46
C LYS A 59 19.73 10.79 -8.37
N ALA A 60 18.58 10.13 -8.24
CA ALA A 60 17.58 10.46 -7.24
C ALA A 60 18.04 10.21 -5.79
N CYS A 61 18.97 9.27 -5.56
CA CYS A 61 19.51 8.97 -4.24
C CYS A 61 20.60 9.94 -3.74
N ARG A 62 21.07 10.89 -4.57
CA ARG A 62 22.10 11.86 -4.16
C ARG A 62 21.57 12.83 -3.10
N ASP A 63 22.37 13.09 -2.07
CA ASP A 63 22.05 14.03 -0.98
C ASP A 63 20.74 13.69 -0.24
N VAL A 64 20.38 12.40 -0.22
CA VAL A 64 19.19 11.87 0.47
C VAL A 64 19.58 11.36 1.86
N ARG A 65 18.79 11.71 2.87
CA ARG A 65 18.94 11.24 4.25
C ARG A 65 18.06 10.02 4.53
N TYR A 66 16.84 10.01 3.99
CA TYR A 66 15.86 8.95 4.19
C TYR A 66 15.23 8.52 2.86
N ILE A 67 15.03 7.22 2.68
CA ILE A 67 14.30 6.68 1.52
C ILE A 67 13.00 6.06 2.03
N ILE A 68 11.87 6.47 1.43
CA ILE A 68 10.57 5.81 1.61
C ILE A 68 10.15 5.22 0.27
N SER A 69 10.23 3.89 0.16
CA SER A 69 9.80 3.15 -1.00
C SER A 69 8.32 2.80 -0.91
N ALA A 70 7.49 3.56 -1.63
CA ALA A 70 6.03 3.39 -1.68
C ALA A 70 5.53 3.14 -3.13
N HIS A 71 6.42 2.73 -4.03
CA HIS A 71 6.05 2.31 -5.38
C HIS A 71 5.62 0.84 -5.41
N GLY A 72 4.92 0.48 -6.48
CA GLY A 72 4.62 -0.90 -6.85
C GLY A 72 4.04 -0.95 -8.25
N SER A 73 4.05 -2.13 -8.86
CA SER A 73 3.34 -2.36 -10.12
C SER A 73 1.95 -2.97 -9.89
N ASP A 74 1.10 -2.90 -10.90
CA ASP A 74 -0.17 -3.63 -11.01
C ASP A 74 0.02 -5.11 -11.41
N GLY A 75 1.26 -5.62 -11.34
CA GLY A 75 1.64 -6.96 -11.74
C GLY A 75 2.23 -7.07 -13.15
N GLY A 76 2.12 -6.03 -13.98
CA GLY A 76 2.71 -6.00 -15.32
C GLY A 76 4.25 -6.03 -15.31
N GLN A 77 4.86 -5.39 -14.30
CA GLN A 77 6.31 -5.13 -14.23
C GLN A 77 6.92 -5.53 -12.88
N ALA A 78 6.43 -6.60 -12.26
CA ALA A 78 6.86 -7.01 -10.91
C ALA A 78 8.39 -7.17 -10.78
N GLN A 79 9.06 -7.76 -11.78
CA GLN A 79 10.51 -7.94 -11.74
C GLN A 79 11.27 -6.61 -11.82
N ALA A 80 10.87 -5.71 -12.73
CA ALA A 80 11.58 -4.44 -12.95
C ALA A 80 11.28 -3.42 -11.85
N ILE A 81 10.01 -3.29 -11.47
CA ILE A 81 9.52 -2.26 -10.57
C ILE A 81 9.45 -2.75 -9.12
N ASP A 82 8.79 -3.88 -8.83
CA ASP A 82 8.63 -4.30 -7.43
C ASP A 82 9.92 -4.92 -6.86
N TYR A 83 10.75 -5.57 -7.68
CA TYR A 83 12.04 -6.12 -7.26
C TYR A 83 13.22 -5.21 -7.61
N ARG A 84 13.58 -5.09 -8.90
CA ARG A 84 14.87 -4.51 -9.31
C ARG A 84 15.04 -3.06 -8.86
N ALA A 85 14.03 -2.21 -9.02
CA ALA A 85 14.08 -0.82 -8.57
C ALA A 85 14.33 -0.69 -7.05
N ASN A 86 13.78 -1.61 -6.24
CA ASN A 86 14.04 -1.63 -4.80
C ASN A 86 15.46 -2.07 -4.48
N ILE A 87 16.02 -3.05 -5.20
CA ILE A 87 17.43 -3.44 -5.06
C ILE A 87 18.35 -2.26 -5.40
N ASP A 88 18.10 -1.58 -6.52
CA ASP A 88 18.90 -0.41 -6.90
C ASP A 88 18.78 0.74 -5.87
N LEU A 89 17.58 0.98 -5.32
CA LEU A 89 17.38 1.94 -4.23
C LEU A 89 18.16 1.55 -2.96
N MET A 90 18.24 0.26 -2.65
CA MET A 90 19.02 -0.23 -1.51
C MET A 90 20.52 -0.03 -1.75
N ASP A 91 21.02 -0.45 -2.91
CA ASP A 91 22.44 -0.32 -3.27
C ASP A 91 22.87 1.15 -3.21
N PHE A 92 22.11 2.06 -3.84
CA PHE A 92 22.42 3.49 -3.78
C PHE A 92 22.13 4.12 -2.42
N GLY A 93 21.15 3.61 -1.67
CA GLY A 93 20.93 4.01 -0.29
C GLY A 93 22.17 3.73 0.57
N GLN A 94 22.77 2.54 0.40
CA GLN A 94 23.98 2.14 1.13
C GLN A 94 25.19 2.97 0.68
N GLU A 95 25.39 3.17 -0.62
CA GLU A 95 26.44 4.04 -1.18
C GLU A 95 26.36 5.47 -0.61
N ASN A 96 25.15 6.02 -0.48
CA ASN A 96 24.92 7.38 0.02
C ASN A 96 24.72 7.45 1.55
N ARG A 97 24.86 6.32 2.26
CA ARG A 97 24.72 6.22 3.74
C ARG A 97 23.41 6.79 4.26
N VAL A 98 22.29 6.43 3.63
CA VAL A 98 20.96 6.82 4.12
C VAL A 98 20.75 6.31 5.55
N GLU A 99 20.17 7.16 6.39
CA GLU A 99 19.99 6.88 7.82
C GLU A 99 18.85 5.90 8.08
N GLN A 100 17.83 5.87 7.20
CA GLN A 100 16.74 4.91 7.26
C GLN A 100 16.18 4.61 5.87
N PHE A 101 15.94 3.33 5.60
CA PHE A 101 15.18 2.84 4.46
C PHE A 101 13.82 2.27 4.90
N VAL A 102 12.72 2.95 4.56
CA VAL A 102 11.37 2.48 4.84
C VAL A 102 10.79 1.83 3.59
N TYR A 103 10.42 0.56 3.68
CA TYR A 103 9.89 -0.22 2.56
C TYR A 103 8.41 -0.58 2.78
N VAL A 104 7.54 -0.15 1.86
CA VAL A 104 6.13 -0.54 1.83
C VAL A 104 5.97 -1.85 1.04
N SER A 105 5.90 -2.95 1.78
CA SER A 105 5.67 -4.30 1.28
C SER A 105 4.16 -4.59 1.19
N VAL A 106 3.73 -5.82 1.48
CA VAL A 106 2.34 -6.25 1.58
C VAL A 106 2.22 -7.34 2.66
N LEU A 107 1.10 -7.40 3.36
CA LEU A 107 0.83 -8.47 4.32
C LEU A 107 0.72 -9.82 3.61
N GLY A 108 1.30 -10.88 4.17
CA GLY A 108 1.21 -12.23 3.62
C GLY A 108 2.29 -12.61 2.60
N THR A 109 3.35 -11.81 2.44
CA THR A 109 4.50 -12.12 1.56
C THR A 109 5.20 -13.43 1.94
N GLU A 110 5.17 -13.79 3.23
CA GLU A 110 5.74 -15.03 3.75
C GLU A 110 4.97 -16.30 3.38
N ARG A 111 3.73 -16.18 2.89
CA ARG A 111 2.84 -17.32 2.62
C ARG A 111 3.14 -18.04 1.30
N GLY A 112 4.06 -17.52 0.49
CA GLY A 112 4.60 -18.23 -0.69
C GLY A 112 3.62 -18.39 -1.85
N TYR A 113 2.76 -17.39 -2.10
CA TYR A 113 1.79 -17.41 -3.21
C TYR A 113 2.49 -17.48 -4.59
N GLN A 114 2.55 -18.68 -5.17
CA GLN A 114 3.27 -18.95 -6.42
C GLN A 114 2.71 -18.17 -7.63
N ASP A 115 1.40 -17.92 -7.63
CA ASP A 115 0.70 -17.26 -8.74
C ASP A 115 0.74 -15.71 -8.68
N SER A 116 1.54 -15.13 -7.77
CA SER A 116 1.62 -13.68 -7.59
C SER A 116 3.07 -13.18 -7.72
N PRO A 117 3.48 -12.75 -8.93
CA PRO A 117 4.81 -12.17 -9.15
C PRO A 117 5.13 -11.00 -8.21
N VAL A 118 4.12 -10.20 -7.84
CA VAL A 118 4.28 -9.07 -6.92
C VAL A 118 4.61 -9.55 -5.51
N PHE A 119 3.90 -10.55 -4.97
CA PHE A 119 4.20 -11.07 -3.63
C PHE A 119 5.59 -11.71 -3.58
N LYS A 120 5.98 -12.43 -4.63
CA LYS A 120 7.32 -13.00 -4.76
C LYS A 120 8.40 -11.90 -4.78
N ALA A 121 8.25 -10.91 -5.66
CA ALA A 121 9.17 -9.78 -5.76
C ALA A 121 9.30 -9.04 -4.42
N LYS A 122 8.18 -8.72 -3.77
CA LYS A 122 8.19 -8.03 -2.48
C LYS A 122 8.87 -8.87 -1.40
N ARG A 123 8.64 -10.18 -1.36
CA ARG A 123 9.31 -11.09 -0.41
C ARG A 123 10.82 -11.17 -0.64
N GLU A 124 11.26 -11.18 -1.90
CA GLU A 124 12.68 -11.18 -2.25
C GLU A 124 13.37 -9.88 -1.82
N VAL A 125 12.72 -8.72 -1.98
CA VAL A 125 13.20 -7.43 -1.46
C VAL A 125 13.28 -7.43 0.06
N GLU A 126 12.25 -7.92 0.76
CA GLU A 126 12.31 -8.02 2.23
C GLU A 126 13.51 -8.86 2.70
N ASN A 127 13.77 -9.99 2.03
CA ASN A 127 14.89 -10.87 2.36
C ASN A 127 16.23 -10.22 2.07
N ALA A 128 16.35 -9.44 0.99
CA ALA A 128 17.55 -8.69 0.67
C ALA A 128 17.80 -7.58 1.70
N LEU A 129 16.76 -6.83 2.07
CA LEU A 129 16.85 -5.73 3.01
C LEU A 129 17.27 -6.21 4.41
N GLN A 130 16.69 -7.32 4.88
CA GLN A 130 17.08 -7.97 6.15
C GLN A 130 18.55 -8.43 6.19
N LYS A 131 19.19 -8.67 5.04
CA LYS A 131 20.59 -9.09 4.93
C LYS A 131 21.54 -7.93 4.59
N SER A 132 21.01 -6.74 4.35
CA SER A 132 21.79 -5.56 4.00
C SER A 132 22.35 -4.87 5.26
N GLU A 133 23.27 -3.92 5.05
CA GLU A 133 23.80 -3.07 6.13
C GLU A 133 22.93 -1.82 6.37
N LEU A 134 21.84 -1.64 5.63
CA LEU A 134 20.92 -0.54 5.80
C LEU A 134 20.18 -0.66 7.14
N THR A 135 19.99 0.46 7.82
CA THR A 135 18.95 0.53 8.85
C THR A 135 17.61 0.66 8.15
N TYR A 136 16.67 -0.23 8.46
CA TYR A 136 15.41 -0.31 7.71
C TYR A 136 14.16 -0.42 8.58
N THR A 137 13.01 -0.16 7.97
CA THR A 137 11.70 -0.59 8.49
C THR A 137 10.89 -1.18 7.33
N ILE A 138 10.35 -2.39 7.51
CA ILE A 138 9.44 -3.01 6.54
C ILE A 138 8.01 -2.88 7.06
N LEU A 139 7.15 -2.25 6.27
CA LEU A 139 5.73 -2.09 6.56
C LEU A 139 4.92 -3.00 5.65
N ARG A 140 4.13 -3.91 6.24
CA ARG A 140 3.28 -4.88 5.53
C ARG A 140 1.79 -4.51 5.67
N PRO A 141 1.25 -3.64 4.81
CA PRO A 141 -0.16 -3.26 4.85
C PRO A 141 -1.10 -4.43 4.50
N SER A 142 -2.22 -4.54 5.23
CA SER A 142 -3.25 -5.57 5.08
C SER A 142 -4.26 -5.32 3.94
N GLY A 143 -4.52 -4.05 3.60
CA GLY A 143 -5.46 -3.64 2.55
C GLY A 143 -6.04 -2.26 2.83
N PHE A 144 -6.24 -1.44 1.81
CA PHE A 144 -6.57 -0.02 2.02
C PHE A 144 -8.07 0.29 2.00
N ALA A 145 -8.50 1.13 2.94
CA ALA A 145 -9.85 1.70 2.96
C ALA A 145 -10.18 2.48 1.68
N SER A 146 -9.18 3.12 1.06
CA SER A 146 -9.38 3.83 -0.23
C SER A 146 -9.82 2.93 -1.37
N ASN A 147 -9.51 1.62 -1.32
CA ASN A 147 -9.92 0.68 -2.36
C ASN A 147 -11.42 0.37 -2.29
N LEU A 148 -12.07 0.68 -1.16
CA LEU A 148 -13.50 0.51 -0.95
C LEU A 148 -14.31 1.74 -1.38
N LEU A 149 -13.66 2.90 -1.64
CA LEU A 149 -14.37 4.14 -1.99
C LEU A 149 -15.26 4.00 -3.23
N PRO A 150 -14.82 3.41 -4.38
CA PRO A 150 -15.69 3.26 -5.54
C PRO A 150 -16.89 2.34 -5.26
N LEU A 151 -16.71 1.33 -4.41
CA LEU A 151 -17.80 0.44 -4.01
C LEU A 151 -18.77 1.14 -3.06
N ALA A 152 -18.26 1.96 -2.15
CA ALA A 152 -19.06 2.76 -1.21
C ALA A 152 -19.87 3.84 -1.93
N GLU A 153 -19.31 4.51 -2.94
CA GLU A 153 -20.03 5.47 -3.79
C GLU A 153 -21.18 4.80 -4.54
N ARG A 154 -20.94 3.65 -5.17
CA ARG A 154 -22.01 2.89 -5.85
C ARG A 154 -23.08 2.40 -4.87
N PHE A 155 -22.68 1.99 -3.66
CA PHE A 155 -23.60 1.60 -2.61
C PHE A 155 -24.45 2.77 -2.13
N ARG A 156 -23.86 3.96 -1.97
CA ARG A 156 -24.58 5.18 -1.60
C ARG A 156 -25.75 5.42 -2.54
N ASP A 157 -25.56 5.23 -3.84
CA ASP A 157 -26.60 5.47 -4.84
C ASP A 157 -27.63 4.33 -4.87
N THR A 158 -27.18 3.07 -4.84
CA THR A 158 -28.02 1.90 -5.15
C THR A 158 -28.47 1.04 -3.96
N GLY A 159 -27.76 1.08 -2.84
CA GLY A 159 -27.91 0.13 -1.73
C GLY A 159 -27.36 -1.27 -2.00
N LEU A 160 -26.78 -1.49 -3.18
CA LEU A 160 -26.29 -2.78 -3.63
C LEU A 160 -24.82 -2.98 -3.24
N TYR A 161 -24.52 -4.08 -2.57
CA TYR A 161 -23.15 -4.49 -2.24
C TYR A 161 -22.81 -5.82 -2.90
N PHE A 162 -21.78 -5.82 -3.75
CA PHE A 162 -21.27 -7.04 -4.37
C PHE A 162 -20.12 -7.62 -3.56
N ALA A 163 -20.35 -8.80 -2.97
CA ALA A 163 -19.33 -9.59 -2.33
C ALA A 163 -18.87 -10.73 -3.26
N ILE A 164 -17.61 -11.14 -3.10
CA ILE A 164 -17.06 -12.30 -3.83
C ILE A 164 -16.30 -13.18 -2.83
N GLY A 165 -16.73 -14.43 -2.73
CA GLY A 165 -16.10 -15.47 -1.91
C GLY A 165 -16.72 -15.66 -0.53
N ASP A 166 -15.89 -16.08 0.43
CA ASP A 166 -16.34 -16.34 1.79
C ASP A 166 -16.53 -15.03 2.56
N LEU A 167 -17.75 -14.81 3.03
CA LEU A 167 -18.13 -13.62 3.81
C LEU A 167 -17.52 -13.63 5.22
N LYS A 168 -17.10 -14.80 5.71
CA LYS A 168 -16.48 -14.96 7.03
C LYS A 168 -14.98 -14.71 7.04
N ASN A 169 -14.35 -14.57 5.86
CA ASN A 169 -12.93 -14.24 5.81
C ASN A 169 -12.68 -12.91 6.54
N ARG A 170 -11.60 -12.86 7.31
CA ARG A 170 -11.23 -11.68 8.09
C ARG A 170 -10.29 -10.77 7.31
N SER A 171 -10.46 -9.47 7.54
CA SER A 171 -9.58 -8.43 7.02
C SER A 171 -9.45 -7.29 8.02
N SER A 172 -8.25 -6.71 8.11
CA SER A 172 -8.04 -5.42 8.76
C SER A 172 -7.95 -4.37 7.65
N ILE A 173 -8.83 -3.38 7.63
CA ILE A 173 -8.86 -2.38 6.56
C ILE A 173 -8.15 -1.11 7.03
N LEU A 174 -6.99 -0.84 6.44
CA LEU A 174 -6.05 0.21 6.83
C LEU A 174 -6.37 1.54 6.15
N SER A 175 -6.38 2.62 6.93
CA SER A 175 -6.37 3.96 6.37
C SER A 175 -5.03 4.23 5.66
N PRO A 176 -5.02 4.62 4.37
CA PRO A 176 -3.79 5.04 3.69
C PRO A 176 -3.17 6.30 4.30
N ASP A 177 -3.94 7.03 5.10
CA ASP A 177 -3.48 8.19 5.85
C ASP A 177 -2.58 7.75 7.03
N ASP A 178 -2.98 6.73 7.79
CA ASP A 178 -2.19 6.17 8.89
C ASP A 178 -0.90 5.52 8.38
N LEU A 179 -0.96 4.75 7.27
CA LEU A 179 0.25 4.15 6.71
C LEU A 179 1.29 5.21 6.31
N ALA A 180 0.83 6.32 5.74
CA ALA A 180 1.72 7.41 5.37
C ALA A 180 2.32 8.11 6.60
N GLU A 181 1.57 8.23 7.68
CA GLU A 181 2.09 8.73 8.97
C GLU A 181 3.15 7.78 9.54
N ILE A 182 2.83 6.50 9.63
CA ILE A 182 3.74 5.44 10.11
C ILE A 182 5.03 5.41 9.28
N ALA A 183 4.92 5.53 7.96
CA ALA A 183 6.09 5.53 7.06
C ALA A 183 7.03 6.72 7.30
N ILE A 184 6.48 7.89 7.66
CA ILE A 184 7.30 9.06 8.03
C ILE A 184 7.93 8.84 9.41
N GLN A 185 7.14 8.47 10.42
CA GLN A 185 7.66 8.25 11.76
C GLN A 185 8.72 7.14 11.82
N ALA A 186 8.60 6.10 11.01
CA ALA A 186 9.58 5.04 10.88
C ALA A 186 10.98 5.54 10.49
N THR A 187 11.11 6.74 9.91
CA THR A 187 12.41 7.37 9.62
C THR A 187 13.16 7.89 10.85
N GLU A 188 12.45 8.14 11.95
CA GLU A 188 12.98 8.80 13.14
C GLU A 188 12.92 7.90 14.40
N ARG A 189 11.96 6.96 14.46
CA ARG A 189 11.75 6.09 15.62
C ARG A 189 12.81 5.01 15.71
N GLU A 190 13.60 5.02 16.79
CA GLU A 190 14.59 3.97 17.06
C GLU A 190 13.93 2.58 17.19
N ALA A 191 12.76 2.51 17.82
CA ALA A 191 11.99 1.27 17.94
C ALA A 191 11.51 0.68 16.59
N ALA A 192 11.58 1.45 15.50
CA ALA A 192 11.25 0.99 14.15
C ALA A 192 12.48 0.44 13.38
N ARG A 193 13.70 0.63 13.89
CA ARG A 193 14.93 0.20 13.23
C ARG A 193 15.05 -1.33 13.18
N ASN A 194 15.32 -1.83 11.98
CA ASN A 194 15.45 -3.25 11.65
C ASN A 194 14.22 -4.07 12.07
N GLN A 195 13.04 -3.45 11.99
CA GLN A 195 11.77 -4.08 12.34
C GLN A 195 10.90 -4.32 11.11
N ILE A 196 10.04 -5.32 11.26
CA ILE A 196 8.96 -5.64 10.33
C ILE A 196 7.64 -5.47 11.08
N PHE A 197 6.73 -4.69 10.52
CA PHE A 197 5.40 -4.46 11.08
C PHE A 197 4.33 -4.95 10.12
N ALA A 198 3.42 -5.79 10.63
CA ALA A 198 2.11 -5.96 10.02
C ALA A 198 1.30 -4.68 10.31
N VAL A 199 0.72 -4.09 9.27
CA VAL A 199 0.03 -2.80 9.37
C VAL A 199 -1.42 -2.98 8.93
N GLY A 200 -2.35 -2.92 9.86
CA GLY A 200 -3.78 -3.04 9.60
C GLY A 200 -4.56 -1.94 10.29
N GLY A 201 -5.82 -1.76 9.89
CA GLY A 201 -6.75 -0.93 10.65
C GLY A 201 -7.02 -1.50 12.04
N PRO A 202 -7.69 -0.73 12.92
CA PRO A 202 -7.91 -1.10 14.32
C PRO A 202 -8.86 -2.30 14.51
N GLU A 203 -9.60 -2.67 13.46
CA GLU A 203 -10.66 -3.66 13.52
C GLU A 203 -10.27 -4.93 12.74
N ILE A 204 -10.61 -6.10 13.29
CA ILE A 204 -10.64 -7.37 12.55
C ILE A 204 -12.08 -7.55 12.07
N LEU A 205 -12.31 -7.20 10.81
CA LEU A 205 -13.65 -7.22 10.19
C LEU A 205 -13.85 -8.52 9.43
N ASN A 206 -15.02 -9.14 9.56
CA ASN A 206 -15.48 -10.10 8.58
C ASN A 206 -15.91 -9.35 7.31
N ARG A 207 -15.90 -10.02 6.16
CA ARG A 207 -16.29 -9.38 4.89
C ARG A 207 -17.76 -8.98 4.86
N ASP A 208 -18.63 -9.62 5.65
CA ASP A 208 -20.03 -9.19 5.84
C ASP A 208 -20.19 -7.97 6.75
N ASP A 209 -19.15 -7.53 7.47
CA ASP A 209 -19.22 -6.32 8.28
C ASP A 209 -19.08 -5.04 7.44
N ILE A 210 -18.39 -5.11 6.29
CA ILE A 210 -18.20 -3.98 5.37
C ILE A 210 -19.55 -3.41 4.86
N PRO A 211 -20.49 -4.20 4.31
CA PRO A 211 -21.79 -3.67 3.91
C PRO A 211 -22.61 -3.10 5.08
N LYS A 212 -22.44 -3.64 6.30
CA LYS A 212 -23.08 -3.08 7.51
C LYS A 212 -22.50 -1.72 7.86
N ILE A 213 -21.17 -1.55 7.76
CA ILE A 213 -20.49 -0.26 7.92
C ILE A 213 -21.02 0.74 6.88
N PHE A 214 -21.11 0.35 5.61
CA PHE A 214 -21.66 1.21 4.57
C PHE A 214 -23.10 1.63 4.90
N GLY A 215 -23.92 0.69 5.38
CA GLY A 215 -25.29 0.99 5.80
C GLY A 215 -25.38 2.00 6.93
N ARG A 216 -24.45 1.97 7.90
CA ARG A 216 -24.36 3.00 8.96
C ARG A 216 -23.85 4.35 8.46
N VAL A 217 -22.92 4.35 7.50
CA VAL A 217 -22.39 5.60 6.90
C VAL A 217 -23.46 6.31 6.10
N PHE A 218 -24.22 5.59 5.28
CA PHE A 218 -25.20 6.15 4.34
C PHE A 218 -26.66 6.04 4.80
N GLN A 219 -26.90 5.52 6.00
CA GLN A 219 -28.25 5.28 6.55
C GLN A 219 -29.13 4.46 5.58
N LYS A 220 -28.59 3.36 5.07
CA LYS A 220 -29.25 2.53 4.05
C LYS A 220 -29.03 1.05 4.32
N ASP A 221 -30.10 0.26 4.30
CA ASP A 221 -29.99 -1.19 4.48
C ASP A 221 -29.28 -1.85 3.29
N PRO A 222 -28.24 -2.67 3.53
CA PRO A 222 -27.47 -3.26 2.43
C PRO A 222 -28.20 -4.43 1.79
N PHE A 223 -28.41 -4.35 0.48
CA PHE A 223 -28.77 -5.52 -0.34
C PHE A 223 -27.49 -6.21 -0.83
N VAL A 224 -27.11 -7.32 -0.19
CA VAL A 224 -25.85 -8.02 -0.45
C VAL A 224 -26.04 -9.11 -1.51
N VAL A 225 -25.34 -8.98 -2.63
CA VAL A 225 -25.21 -10.03 -3.64
C VAL A 225 -23.83 -10.67 -3.47
N ASN A 226 -23.80 -11.91 -3.00
CA ASN A 226 -22.55 -12.68 -2.86
C ASN A 226 -22.36 -13.64 -4.03
N LEU A 227 -21.23 -13.54 -4.73
CA LEU A 227 -20.83 -14.43 -5.80
C LEU A 227 -19.76 -15.41 -5.32
N PRO A 228 -19.81 -16.70 -5.71
CA PRO A 228 -18.75 -17.63 -5.37
C PRO A 228 -17.45 -17.29 -6.11
N LEU A 229 -16.29 -17.63 -5.52
CA LEU A 229 -14.97 -17.40 -6.13
C LEU A 229 -14.83 -18.03 -7.52
N SER A 230 -15.56 -19.11 -7.80
CA SER A 230 -15.57 -19.78 -9.10
C SER A 230 -16.03 -18.88 -10.26
N VAL A 231 -16.84 -17.85 -9.99
CA VAL A 231 -17.23 -16.87 -11.00
C VAL A 231 -16.00 -16.09 -11.48
N LEU A 232 -15.12 -15.69 -10.55
CA LEU A 232 -13.87 -15.01 -10.88
C LEU A 232 -12.91 -15.95 -11.63
N ASP A 233 -12.86 -17.22 -11.26
CA ASP A 233 -12.04 -18.24 -11.93
C ASP A 233 -12.50 -18.44 -13.39
N GLY A 234 -13.81 -18.45 -13.64
CA GLY A 234 -14.37 -18.51 -14.98
C GLY A 234 -14.01 -17.28 -15.83
N VAL A 235 -14.17 -16.07 -15.29
CA VAL A 235 -13.79 -14.81 -15.98
C VAL A 235 -12.30 -14.79 -16.30
N ARG A 236 -11.45 -15.14 -15.34
CA ARG A 236 -9.99 -15.20 -15.53
C ARG A 236 -9.60 -16.17 -16.65
N SER A 237 -10.26 -17.33 -16.71
CA SER A 237 -9.98 -18.37 -17.72
C SER A 237 -10.38 -17.91 -19.12
N ALA A 238 -11.53 -17.24 -19.26
CA ALA A 238 -12.00 -16.72 -20.54
C ALA A 238 -11.13 -15.56 -21.07
N VAL A 239 -10.71 -14.66 -20.18
CA VAL A 239 -9.90 -13.48 -20.54
C VAL A 239 -8.45 -13.83 -20.84
N GLY A 240 -7.93 -14.94 -20.30
CA GLY A 240 -6.55 -15.39 -20.50
C GLY A 240 -6.14 -15.56 -21.97
N PHE A 241 -7.11 -15.84 -22.85
CA PHE A 241 -6.86 -15.98 -24.30
C PHE A 241 -6.72 -14.63 -25.04
N ILE A 242 -7.13 -13.53 -24.42
CA ILE A 242 -7.24 -12.21 -25.07
C ILE A 242 -6.32 -11.19 -24.41
N ASN A 243 -6.12 -11.27 -23.09
CA ASN A 243 -5.33 -10.30 -22.34
C ASN A 243 -4.55 -10.97 -21.18
N PRO A 244 -3.28 -11.35 -21.41
CA PRO A 244 -2.42 -11.98 -20.38
C PRO A 244 -2.11 -11.09 -19.17
N GLU A 245 -2.18 -9.77 -19.31
CA GLU A 245 -1.95 -8.82 -18.21
C GLU A 245 -3.16 -8.78 -17.28
N LEU A 246 -4.37 -8.67 -17.86
CA LEU A 246 -5.62 -8.75 -17.11
C LEU A 246 -5.77 -10.11 -16.42
N GLN A 247 -5.35 -11.21 -17.06
CA GLN A 247 -5.34 -12.54 -16.43
C GLN A 247 -4.46 -12.59 -15.17
N ARG A 248 -3.29 -11.92 -15.18
CA ARG A 248 -2.39 -11.83 -14.01
C ARG A 248 -3.02 -10.99 -12.90
N SER A 249 -3.57 -9.82 -13.24
CA SER A 249 -4.27 -8.95 -12.28
C SER A 249 -5.45 -9.65 -11.60
N LEU A 250 -6.25 -10.41 -12.36
CA LEU A 250 -7.33 -11.25 -11.81
C LEU A 250 -6.81 -12.38 -10.92
N GLY A 251 -5.60 -12.90 -11.19
CA GLY A 251 -4.93 -13.86 -10.32
C GLY A 251 -4.57 -13.26 -8.96
N THR A 252 -4.00 -12.06 -8.94
CA THR A 252 -3.72 -11.33 -7.69
C THR A 252 -5.02 -11.03 -6.94
N LEU A 253 -6.05 -10.54 -7.62
CA LEU A 253 -7.36 -10.28 -7.01
C LEU A 253 -7.95 -11.56 -6.39
N ARG A 254 -7.88 -12.69 -7.10
CA ARG A 254 -8.34 -13.98 -6.59
C ARG A 254 -7.61 -14.39 -5.31
N ILE A 255 -6.28 -14.20 -5.23
CA ILE A 255 -5.51 -14.47 -4.01
C ILE A 255 -5.99 -13.60 -2.86
N LEU A 256 -6.19 -12.30 -3.11
CA LEU A 256 -6.70 -11.36 -2.11
C LEU A 256 -8.09 -11.74 -1.60
N LEU A 257 -8.97 -12.23 -2.48
CA LEU A 257 -10.34 -12.63 -2.12
C LEU A 257 -10.41 -13.99 -1.42
N ALA A 258 -9.49 -14.90 -1.75
CA ALA A 258 -9.47 -16.27 -1.22
C ALA A 258 -8.77 -16.41 0.13
N ASN A 259 -8.02 -15.40 0.58
CA ASN A 259 -7.22 -15.46 1.80
C ASN A 259 -7.61 -14.35 2.78
N GLU A 260 -7.26 -14.54 4.05
CA GLU A 260 -7.47 -13.55 5.09
C GLU A 260 -6.24 -12.62 5.24
N PHE A 261 -6.48 -11.33 5.35
CA PHE A 261 -5.44 -10.30 5.52
C PHE A 261 -5.82 -9.41 6.70
N PHE A 262 -5.59 -9.91 7.91
CA PHE A 262 -5.84 -9.18 9.15
C PHE A 262 -4.58 -9.17 10.02
N CYS A 263 -4.51 -8.18 10.91
CA CYS A 263 -3.51 -8.10 11.95
C CYS A 263 -4.14 -8.53 13.27
N THR A 264 -3.40 -9.28 14.07
CA THR A 264 -3.81 -9.64 15.43
C THR A 264 -3.88 -8.39 16.32
N SER A 265 -4.65 -8.46 17.41
CA SER A 265 -4.74 -7.35 18.36
C SER A 265 -3.38 -6.99 18.97
N GLU A 266 -2.49 -7.96 19.15
CA GLU A 266 -1.12 -7.71 19.61
C GLU A 266 -0.30 -6.93 18.59
N GLU A 267 -0.38 -7.28 17.30
CA GLU A 267 0.30 -6.54 16.23
C GLU A 267 -0.21 -5.11 16.11
N ILE A 268 -1.52 -4.91 16.24
CA ILE A 268 -2.15 -3.57 16.22
C ILE A 268 -1.66 -2.76 17.42
N HIS A 269 -1.75 -3.27 18.66
CA HIS A 269 -1.29 -2.55 19.84
C HIS A 269 0.22 -2.24 19.80
N ARG A 270 1.03 -3.17 19.29
CA ARG A 270 2.47 -2.95 19.09
C ARG A 270 2.72 -1.80 18.11
N LEU A 271 1.98 -1.76 17.01
CA LEU A 271 2.08 -0.70 16.02
C LEU A 271 1.69 0.66 16.62
N GLU A 272 0.53 0.73 17.28
CA GLU A 272 0.04 1.95 17.93
C GLU A 272 1.01 2.47 18.99
N SER A 273 1.60 1.57 19.78
CA SER A 273 2.59 1.89 20.81
C SER A 273 3.91 2.42 20.23
N VAL A 274 4.46 1.78 19.18
CA VAL A 274 5.73 2.18 18.58
C VAL A 274 5.63 3.53 17.86
N PHE A 275 4.51 3.78 17.21
CA PHE A 275 4.30 4.97 16.39
C PHE A 275 3.43 6.05 17.06
N ASP A 276 3.04 5.84 18.32
CA ASP A 276 2.21 6.77 19.10
C ASP A 276 1.01 7.28 18.27
N ILE A 277 0.30 6.34 17.66
CA ILE A 277 -0.79 6.60 16.73
C ILE A 277 -2.00 5.77 17.15
N GLN A 278 -3.19 6.36 17.03
CA GLN A 278 -4.44 5.64 17.12
C GLN A 278 -4.93 5.36 15.69
N MET A 279 -5.09 4.08 15.34
CA MET A 279 -5.47 3.72 13.97
C MET A 279 -6.91 4.14 13.66
N GLU A 280 -7.14 4.69 12.47
CA GLU A 280 -8.44 5.15 12.01
C GLU A 280 -9.32 3.95 11.60
N SER A 281 -10.55 3.89 12.12
CA SER A 281 -11.53 2.88 11.74
C SER A 281 -12.01 3.05 10.29
N LEU A 282 -12.47 1.96 9.68
CA LEU A 282 -13.02 2.04 8.31
C LEU A 282 -14.22 2.99 8.25
N GLU A 283 -15.09 2.96 9.26
CA GLU A 283 -16.25 3.85 9.31
C GLU A 283 -15.84 5.33 9.37
N SER A 284 -14.87 5.68 10.23
CA SER A 284 -14.36 7.05 10.34
C SER A 284 -13.78 7.54 9.00
N PHE A 285 -12.94 6.71 8.37
CA PHE A 285 -12.37 7.00 7.07
C PHE A 285 -13.46 7.28 6.02
N LEU A 286 -14.46 6.41 5.90
CA LEU A 286 -15.52 6.58 4.90
C LEU A 286 -16.36 7.84 5.14
N ARG A 287 -16.67 8.17 6.39
CA ARG A 287 -17.40 9.42 6.73
C ARG A 287 -16.61 10.66 6.29
N ARG A 288 -15.30 10.67 6.56
CA ARG A 288 -14.41 11.77 6.19
C ARG A 288 -14.33 11.98 4.67
N TYR A 289 -14.37 10.90 3.88
CA TYR A 289 -14.19 10.97 2.42
C TYR A 289 -15.48 11.05 1.59
N LEU A 290 -16.63 10.67 2.14
CA LEU A 290 -17.87 10.52 1.35
C LEU A 290 -19.08 11.28 1.91
N VAL A 291 -18.98 11.78 3.14
CA VAL A 291 -20.06 12.53 3.81
C VAL A 291 -19.63 13.96 4.11
N ASN A 292 -18.39 14.15 4.55
CA ASN A 292 -17.87 15.46 4.99
C ASN A 292 -17.01 16.18 3.94
N SER A 293 -17.01 15.68 2.70
CA SER A 293 -16.15 16.11 1.58
C SER A 293 -16.95 16.84 0.50
#